data_AF-A0A962D412-F1
#
_entry.id   AF-A0A962D412-F1
#
_cell.length_a   1.000
_cell.length_b   1.000
_cell.length_c   1.000
_cell.angle_alpha   90.00
_cell.angle_beta   90.00
_cell.angle_gamma   90.00
#
_symmetry.space_group_name_H-M   'P 1'
#
loop_
_entity.id
_entity.type
_entity.pdbx_description
1 polymer ?
#
loop_
_entity_poly.entity_id
_entity_poly.type
_entity_poly.pdbx_seq_one_letter_code
_entity_poly.pdbx_strand_id
1 'polypeptide(L)'
;WLQLHLVFECIWEYRFLYRDLVDLLLRSRKLKMRFARILKRAHESIVEVCQGLVETGVLKASRVEIEALAYNIAMATTFWLNFEQIRPQLTTRTEPELGRGIYQVMMLLAPFLRDGERQHLNHLAEDYLR
;
A
#
# COMPACT_ATOMS: atom_id res chain seq x y z
N TRP A 1 8.82 7.30 -2.18
CA TRP A 1 7.83 7.64 -1.13
C TRP A 1 6.72 8.54 -1.64
N LEU A 2 7.01 9.64 -2.35
CA LEU A 2 5.98 10.50 -2.97
C LEU A 2 4.94 9.71 -3.79
N GLN A 3 5.37 8.74 -4.59
CA GLN A 3 4.44 7.88 -5.36
C GLN A 3 3.43 7.16 -4.46
N LEU A 4 3.88 6.60 -3.33
CA LEU A 4 3.01 5.93 -2.38
C LEU A 4 2.03 6.91 -1.73
N HIS A 5 2.52 8.10 -1.37
CA HIS A 5 1.67 9.18 -0.85
C HIS A 5 0.57 9.58 -1.84
N LEU A 6 0.91 9.78 -3.11
CA LEU A 6 -0.07 10.10 -4.17
C LEU A 6 -1.08 8.97 -4.42
N VAL A 7 -0.66 7.71 -4.26
CA VAL A 7 -1.59 6.56 -4.32
C VAL A 7 -2.60 6.64 -3.18
N PHE A 8 -2.18 6.94 -1.96
CA PHE A 8 -3.09 7.09 -0.82
C PHE A 8 -4.01 8.32 -0.95
N GLU A 9 -3.51 9.43 -1.48
CA GLU A 9 -4.35 10.60 -1.84
C GLU A 9 -5.42 10.23 -2.88
N CYS A 10 -5.05 9.47 -3.91
CA CYS A 10 -6.01 8.98 -4.90
C CYS A 10 -7.04 8.02 -4.28
N ILE A 11 -6.61 7.08 -3.43
CA ILE A 11 -7.51 6.20 -2.67
C ILE A 11 -8.50 7.03 -1.83
N TRP A 12 -8.03 8.13 -1.24
CA TRP A 12 -8.84 9.03 -0.45
C TRP A 12 -9.85 9.84 -1.27
N GLU A 13 -9.42 10.37 -2.42
CA GLU A 13 -10.27 11.08 -3.38
C GLU A 13 -11.44 10.18 -3.84
N TYR A 14 -11.14 8.92 -4.15
CA TYR A 14 -12.10 7.91 -4.57
C TYR A 14 -12.57 6.99 -3.43
N ARG A 15 -12.53 7.44 -2.17
CA ARG A 15 -12.82 6.61 -0.98
C ARG A 15 -14.17 5.90 -0.98
N PHE A 16 -15.18 6.46 -1.66
CA PHE A 16 -16.49 5.82 -1.82
C PHE A 16 -16.36 4.47 -2.55
N LEU A 17 -15.52 4.40 -3.58
CA LEU A 17 -15.27 3.16 -4.33
C LEU A 17 -14.56 2.13 -3.44
N TYR A 18 -13.57 2.57 -2.66
CA TYR A 18 -12.76 1.68 -1.84
C TYR A 18 -13.50 1.14 -0.61
N ARG A 19 -14.38 1.95 0.02
CA ARG A 19 -15.19 1.53 1.18
C ARG A 19 -16.29 0.52 0.81
N ASP A 20 -16.88 0.65 -0.38
CA ASP A 20 -17.95 -0.24 -0.84
C ASP A 20 -17.47 -1.23 -1.92
N LEU A 21 -16.15 -1.40 -2.06
CA LEU A 21 -15.52 -2.05 -3.21
C LEU A 21 -16.12 -3.43 -3.48
N VAL A 22 -16.22 -4.29 -2.46
CA VAL A 22 -16.70 -5.67 -2.64
C VAL A 22 -18.14 -5.70 -3.18
N ASP A 23 -19.05 -4.91 -2.61
CA ASP A 23 -20.45 -4.84 -3.05
C ASP A 23 -20.55 -4.26 -4.48
N LEU A 24 -19.80 -3.20 -4.78
CA LEU A 24 -19.76 -2.62 -6.13
C LEU A 24 -19.26 -3.61 -7.18
N LEU A 25 -18.24 -4.41 -6.86
CA LEU A 25 -17.69 -5.43 -7.76
C LEU A 25 -18.66 -6.62 -7.96
N LEU A 26 -19.48 -6.96 -6.96
CA LEU A 26 -20.52 -7.99 -7.09
C LEU A 26 -21.64 -7.54 -8.02
N ARG A 27 -22.01 -6.25 -7.99
CA ARG A 27 -23.12 -5.70 -8.79
C ARG A 27 -22.74 -5.36 -10.23
N SER A 28 -21.45 -5.25 -10.56
CA SER A 28 -20.99 -4.84 -11.89
C SER A 28 -19.81 -5.65 -12.41
N ARG A 29 -20.08 -6.59 -13.33
CA ARG A 29 -19.05 -7.37 -14.03
C ARG A 29 -18.05 -6.47 -14.77
N LYS A 30 -18.52 -5.37 -15.37
CA LYS A 30 -17.65 -4.42 -16.08
C LYS A 30 -16.68 -3.73 -15.11
N LEU A 31 -17.17 -3.31 -13.94
CA LEU A 31 -16.33 -2.74 -12.90
C LEU A 31 -15.32 -3.78 -12.37
N LYS A 32 -15.77 -5.01 -12.08
CA LYS A 32 -14.92 -6.13 -11.68
C LYS A 32 -13.74 -6.35 -12.63
N MET A 33 -14.00 -6.41 -13.94
CA MET A 33 -12.94 -6.60 -14.95
C MET A 33 -12.00 -5.39 -15.09
N ARG A 34 -12.47 -4.18 -14.80
CA ARG A 34 -11.62 -2.97 -14.82
C ARG A 34 -10.74 -2.92 -13.57
N PHE A 35 -11.32 -3.14 -12.40
CA PHE A 35 -10.60 -3.13 -11.13
C PHE A 35 -9.56 -4.26 -11.05
N ALA A 36 -9.89 -5.46 -11.56
CA ALA A 36 -8.92 -6.56 -11.66
C ALA A 36 -7.69 -6.18 -12.51
N ARG A 37 -7.87 -5.38 -13.57
CA ARG A 37 -6.74 -4.87 -14.37
C ARG A 37 -5.94 -3.80 -13.63
N ILE A 38 -6.60 -2.97 -12.82
CA ILE A 38 -5.91 -1.98 -11.97
C ILE A 38 -5.04 -2.71 -10.94
N LEU A 39 -5.61 -3.70 -10.22
CA LEU A 39 -4.85 -4.51 -9.25
C LEU A 39 -3.68 -5.25 -9.90
N LYS A 40 -3.89 -5.86 -11.07
CA LYS A 40 -2.83 -6.52 -11.82
C LYS A 40 -1.67 -5.57 -12.13
N ARG A 41 -1.97 -4.36 -12.65
CA ARG A 41 -0.95 -3.35 -12.97
C ARG A 41 -0.26 -2.81 -11.73
N ALA A 42 -1.00 -2.62 -10.63
CA ALA A 42 -0.43 -2.19 -9.36
C ALA A 42 0.57 -3.23 -8.84
N HIS A 43 0.20 -4.52 -8.88
CA HIS A 43 1.08 -5.63 -8.52
C HIS A 43 2.35 -5.66 -9.39
N GLU A 44 2.19 -5.66 -10.72
CA GLU A 44 3.31 -5.64 -11.67
C GLU A 44 4.25 -4.45 -11.42
N SER A 45 3.70 -3.25 -11.19
CA SER A 45 4.49 -2.06 -10.88
C SER A 45 5.26 -2.17 -9.56
N ILE A 46 4.66 -2.76 -8.52
CA ILE A 46 5.35 -2.98 -7.24
C ILE A 46 6.50 -3.99 -7.42
N VAL A 47 6.27 -5.06 -8.19
CA VAL A 47 7.30 -6.04 -8.52
C VAL A 47 8.47 -5.37 -9.26
N GLU A 48 8.19 -4.57 -10.28
CA GLU A 48 9.20 -3.84 -11.05
C GLU A 48 10.03 -2.90 -10.16
N VAL A 49 9.37 -2.14 -9.27
CA VAL A 49 10.06 -1.27 -8.31
C VAL A 49 10.97 -2.09 -7.38
N CYS A 50 10.48 -3.20 -6.82
CA CYS A 50 11.26 -4.05 -5.93
C CYS A 50 12.46 -4.68 -6.65
N GLN A 51 12.28 -5.12 -7.90
CA GLN A 51 13.36 -5.66 -8.73
C GLN A 51 14.44 -4.59 -8.99
N GLY A 52 14.05 -3.37 -9.35
CA GLY A 52 14.99 -2.26 -9.50
C GLY A 52 15.78 -1.98 -8.21
N LEU A 53 15.14 -2.06 -7.04
CA LEU A 53 15.82 -1.91 -5.75
C LEU A 53 16.78 -3.06 -5.44
N VAL A 54 16.51 -4.28 -5.90
CA VAL A 54 17.44 -5.41 -5.81
C VAL A 54 18.64 -5.20 -6.71
N GLU A 55 18.42 -4.76 -7.95
CA GLU A 55 19.48 -4.49 -8.93
C GLU A 55 20.45 -3.41 -8.45
N THR A 56 19.95 -2.37 -7.76
CA THR A 56 20.79 -1.34 -7.14
C THR A 56 21.39 -1.76 -5.80
N GLY A 57 21.08 -2.96 -5.31
CA GLY A 57 21.55 -3.49 -4.04
C GLY A 57 20.90 -2.86 -2.79
N VAL A 58 19.84 -2.07 -2.93
CA VAL A 58 19.13 -1.44 -1.79
C VAL A 58 18.28 -2.46 -1.05
N LEU A 59 17.65 -3.37 -1.80
CA LEU A 59 16.75 -4.39 -1.29
C LEU A 59 17.39 -5.78 -1.44
N LYS A 60 17.23 -6.63 -0.44
CA LYS A 60 17.68 -8.02 -0.42
C LYS A 60 16.47 -8.93 -0.22
N ALA A 61 15.88 -9.33 -1.34
CA ALA A 61 14.77 -10.28 -1.37
C ALA A 61 14.92 -11.21 -2.57
N SER A 62 14.52 -12.47 -2.39
CA SER A 62 14.33 -13.42 -3.47
C SER A 62 13.12 -13.06 -4.32
N ARG A 63 13.04 -13.64 -5.53
CA ARG A 63 11.87 -13.44 -6.41
C ARG A 63 10.55 -13.82 -5.74
N VAL A 64 10.54 -14.89 -4.94
CA VAL A 64 9.34 -15.35 -4.22
C VAL A 64 8.92 -14.35 -3.16
N GLU A 65 9.88 -13.78 -2.43
CA GLU A 65 9.62 -12.74 -1.43
C GLU A 65 9.10 -11.45 -2.08
N ILE A 66 9.64 -11.04 -3.24
CA ILE A 66 9.15 -9.87 -3.99
C ILE A 66 7.70 -10.06 -4.42
N GLU A 67 7.34 -11.23 -4.96
CA GLU A 67 5.96 -11.53 -5.36
C GLU A 67 5.01 -11.47 -4.15
N ALA A 68 5.39 -12.09 -3.03
CA ALA A 68 4.59 -12.07 -1.81
C ALA A 68 4.45 -10.63 -1.26
N LEU A 69 5.53 -9.86 -1.27
CA LEU A 69 5.55 -8.47 -0.84
C LEU A 69 4.64 -7.60 -1.70
N ALA A 70 4.67 -7.77 -3.02
CA ALA A 70 3.80 -7.04 -3.94
C ALA A 70 2.32 -7.32 -3.69
N TYR A 71 1.93 -8.58 -3.45
CA TYR A 71 0.57 -8.92 -3.04
C TYR A 71 0.16 -8.27 -1.71
N ASN A 72 1.04 -8.32 -0.71
CA ASN A 72 0.77 -7.73 0.60
C ASN A 72 0.60 -6.21 0.52
N ILE A 73 1.43 -5.53 -0.27
CA ILE A 73 1.32 -4.08 -0.50
C ILE A 73 0.01 -3.76 -1.25
N ALA A 74 -0.31 -4.49 -2.32
CA ALA A 74 -1.54 -4.28 -3.08
C ALA A 74 -2.79 -4.52 -2.21
N MET A 75 -2.77 -5.53 -1.35
CA MET A 75 -3.85 -5.82 -0.40
C MET A 75 -3.98 -4.71 0.65
N ALA A 76 -2.87 -4.34 1.31
CA ALA A 76 -2.85 -3.32 2.35
C ALA A 76 -3.34 -1.96 1.82
N THR A 77 -2.86 -1.54 0.66
CA THR A 77 -3.31 -0.29 0.01
C THR A 77 -4.78 -0.35 -0.37
N THR A 78 -5.25 -1.44 -1.00
CA THR A 78 -6.64 -1.57 -1.46
C THR A 78 -7.64 -1.59 -0.31
N PHE A 79 -7.31 -2.23 0.81
CA PHE A 79 -8.25 -2.43 1.91
C PHE A 79 -7.98 -1.56 3.14
N TRP A 80 -7.02 -0.62 3.08
CA TRP A 80 -6.68 0.25 4.21
C TRP A 80 -7.90 0.97 4.81
N LEU A 81 -8.72 1.58 3.96
CA LEU A 81 -9.90 2.32 4.42
C LEU A 81 -10.94 1.42 5.10
N ASN A 82 -11.11 0.19 4.60
CA ASN A 82 -12.03 -0.78 5.20
C ASN A 82 -11.51 -1.24 6.57
N PHE A 83 -10.20 -1.48 6.67
CA PHE A 83 -9.55 -1.83 7.93
C PHE A 83 -9.69 -0.72 8.98
N GLU A 84 -9.45 0.54 8.60
CA GLU A 84 -9.58 1.68 9.51
C GLU A 84 -11.02 1.90 9.99
N GLN A 85 -12.04 1.57 9.16
CA GLN A 85 -13.44 1.70 9.56
C GLN A 85 -13.87 0.71 10.66
N ILE A 86 -13.32 -0.50 10.66
CA ILE A 86 -13.67 -1.55 11.62
C ILE A 86 -12.78 -1.53 12.87
N ARG A 87 -11.58 -0.95 12.75
CA ARG A 87 -10.65 -0.85 13.87
C ARG A 87 -11.22 0.10 14.93
N PRO A 88 -11.12 -0.22 16.23
CA PRO A 88 -11.48 0.72 17.29
C PRO A 88 -10.75 2.04 17.12
N GLN A 89 -11.48 3.15 17.06
CA GLN A 89 -10.88 4.48 17.02
C GLN A 89 -10.16 4.73 18.35
N LEU A 90 -8.83 4.73 18.32
CA LEU A 90 -8.00 5.07 19.47
C LEU A 90 -7.92 6.59 19.70
N THR A 91 -8.39 7.38 18.74
CA THR A 91 -8.32 8.85 18.74
C THR A 91 -9.68 9.43 18.34
N THR A 92 -10.03 10.59 18.90
CA THR A 92 -11.23 11.38 18.55
C THR A 92 -11.13 12.06 17.18
N ARG A 93 -10.13 11.68 16.37
CA ARG A 93 -9.83 12.30 15.08
C ARG A 93 -10.88 11.88 14.06
N THR A 94 -11.54 12.88 13.48
CA THR A 94 -12.64 12.69 12.52
C THR A 94 -12.13 12.37 11.10
N GLU A 95 -10.85 12.62 10.83
CA GLU A 95 -10.22 12.38 9.54
C GLU A 95 -9.42 11.07 9.54
N PRO A 96 -9.56 10.23 8.50
CA PRO A 96 -8.79 9.01 8.35
C PRO A 96 -7.30 9.29 8.28
N GLU A 97 -6.54 8.58 9.10
CA GLU A 97 -5.08 8.72 9.15
C GLU A 97 -4.45 7.99 7.95
N LEU A 98 -4.55 8.57 6.75
CA LEU A 98 -3.90 8.05 5.52
C LEU A 98 -2.41 7.80 5.75
N GLY A 99 -1.76 8.65 6.56
CA GLY A 99 -0.38 8.50 6.98
C GLY A 99 -0.08 7.16 7.62
N ARG A 100 -0.99 6.61 8.44
CA ARG A 100 -0.81 5.25 9.00
C ARG A 100 -0.80 4.17 7.93
N GLY A 101 -1.61 4.31 6.88
CA GLY A 101 -1.61 3.34 5.78
C GLY A 101 -0.30 3.36 5.01
N ILE A 102 0.22 4.55 4.74
CA ILE A 102 1.54 4.76 4.14
C ILE A 102 2.62 4.13 5.01
N TYR A 103 2.59 4.42 6.32
CA TYR A 103 3.51 3.83 7.30
C TYR A 103 3.49 2.31 7.26
N GLN A 104 2.31 1.67 7.27
CA GLN A 104 2.21 0.21 7.22
C GLN A 104 2.83 -0.37 5.95
N VAL A 105 2.57 0.25 4.79
CA VAL A 105 3.16 -0.19 3.52
C VAL A 105 4.70 -0.03 3.54
N MET A 106 5.21 1.06 4.12
CA MET A 106 6.65 1.23 4.30
C MET A 106 7.22 0.13 5.20
N MET A 107 6.56 -0.20 6.30
CA MET A 107 7.01 -1.25 7.22
C MET A 107 7.01 -2.66 6.62
N LEU A 108 6.20 -2.92 5.58
CA LEU A 108 6.28 -4.18 4.82
C LEU A 108 7.60 -4.32 4.04
N LEU A 109 8.19 -3.21 3.58
CA LEU A 109 9.47 -3.18 2.87
C LEU A 109 10.67 -3.27 3.81
N ALA A 110 10.55 -2.72 5.02
CA ALA A 110 11.66 -2.54 5.96
C ALA A 110 12.52 -3.80 6.22
N PRO A 111 11.96 -5.02 6.38
CA PRO A 111 12.75 -6.23 6.64
C PRO A 111 13.68 -6.63 5.49
N PHE A 112 13.38 -6.18 4.26
CA PHE A 112 14.15 -6.51 3.07
C PHE A 112 15.22 -5.47 2.74
N LEU A 113 15.23 -4.32 3.42
CA LEU A 113 16.24 -3.29 3.20
C LEU A 113 17.52 -3.59 3.98
N ARG A 114 18.65 -3.15 3.42
CA ARG A 114 19.92 -3.07 4.15
C ARG A 114 19.82 -2.07 5.30
N ASP A 115 20.70 -2.20 6.28
CA ASP A 115 20.58 -1.47 7.55
C ASP A 115 20.51 0.05 7.39
N GLY A 116 21.33 0.64 6.51
CA GLY A 116 21.34 2.09 6.29
C GLY A 116 20.03 2.59 5.64
N GLU A 117 19.59 1.91 4.60
CA GLU A 117 18.36 2.22 3.87
C GLU A 117 17.12 1.95 4.72
N ARG A 118 17.17 0.93 5.58
CA ARG A 118 16.13 0.64 6.56
C ARG A 118 16.02 1.75 7.61
N GLN A 119 17.14 2.24 8.15
CA GLN A 119 17.11 3.36 9.09
C GLN A 119 16.52 4.61 8.44
N HIS A 120 16.93 4.93 7.21
CA HIS A 120 16.37 6.05 6.45
C HIS A 120 14.86 5.89 6.20
N LEU A 121 14.43 4.69 5.78
CA LEU A 121 13.02 4.36 5.62
C LEU A 121 12.22 4.59 6.91
N ASN A 122 12.71 4.08 8.04
CA ASN A 122 12.01 4.19 9.32
C ASN A 122 11.82 5.65 9.72
N HIS A 123 12.86 6.48 9.55
CA HIS A 123 12.77 7.91 9.84
C HIS A 123 11.70 8.60 8.98
N LEU A 124 11.67 8.32 7.68
CA LEU A 124 10.65 8.86 6.78
C LEU A 124 9.24 8.33 7.10
N ALA A 125 9.13 7.08 7.57
CA ALA A 125 7.86 6.48 7.93
C ALA A 125 7.26 7.15 9.17
N GLU A 126 8.09 7.48 10.17
CA GLU A 126 7.67 8.18 11.38
C GLU A 126 7.03 9.54 11.10
N ASP A 127 7.47 10.25 10.06
CA ASP A 127 6.88 11.53 9.66
C ASP A 127 5.40 11.40 9.25
N TYR A 128 4.97 10.21 8.80
CA TYR A 128 3.55 9.94 8.48
C TYR A 128 2.69 9.61 9.71
N LEU A 129 3.30 9.47 10.89
CA LEU A 129 2.60 9.23 12.16
C LEU A 129 2.40 10.51 12.99
N ARG A 130 3.00 11.62 12.57
CA ARG A 130 2.85 12.94 13.22
C ARG A 130 1.58 13.63 12.71
#